data_AF-A0AAW2VLB9-F1
#
_entry.id   AF-A0AAW2VLB9-F1
#
_cell.length_a   1.000
_cell.length_b   1.000
_cell.length_c   1.000
_cell.angle_alpha   90.00
_cell.angle_beta   90.00
_cell.angle_gamma   90.00
#
_symmetry.space_group_name_H-M   'P 1'
#
loop_
_entity.id
_entity.type
_entity.pdbx_description
1 polymer ?
#
loop_
_entity_poly.entity_id
_entity_poly.type
_entity_poly.pdbx_seq_one_letter_code
_entity_poly.pdbx_strand_id
1 'polypeptide(L)'
;MDKNTLVNLWIAQGLVPSFYKNQSLEDAGNECFMELLTMSFFQDVKINGLGNIQSCKMHDFLNDLARSVAGTVNVVSDLDGTDIVERTRHVSLCSSTNSSWKIPEALLKADRIRTLLLPVQSMSHDRLITKSMCASILACFLCLRALDLHDSGIEVVPIQ
;
A
#
# COMPACT_ATOMS: atom_id res chain seq x y z
N MET A 1 -2.91 -10.04 -3.00
CA MET A 1 -2.47 -8.70 -3.43
C MET A 1 -2.31 -8.70 -4.94
N ASP A 2 -2.76 -7.65 -5.61
CA ASP A 2 -2.52 -7.46 -7.05
C ASP A 2 -1.01 -7.32 -7.32
N LYS A 3 -0.53 -7.97 -8.38
CA LYS A 3 0.90 -7.98 -8.72
C LYS A 3 1.43 -6.58 -9.01
N ASN A 4 0.71 -5.81 -9.82
CA ASN A 4 1.19 -4.50 -10.25
C ASN A 4 1.18 -3.50 -9.09
N THR A 5 0.17 -3.56 -8.21
CA THR A 5 0.18 -2.78 -6.97
C THR A 5 1.42 -3.08 -6.13
N LEU A 6 1.79 -4.35 -5.98
CA LEU A 6 2.97 -4.73 -5.20
C LEU A 6 4.27 -4.18 -5.83
N VAL A 7 4.43 -4.31 -7.15
CA VAL A 7 5.59 -3.77 -7.89
C VAL A 7 5.66 -2.24 -7.74
N ASN A 8 4.54 -1.54 -7.92
CA ASN A 8 4.49 -0.08 -7.78
C ASN A 8 4.87 0.39 -6.37
N LEU A 9 4.49 -0.36 -5.33
CA LEU A 9 4.92 -0.06 -3.96
C LEU A 9 6.42 -0.24 -3.78
N TRP A 10 7.03 -1.27 -4.37
CA TRP A 10 8.48 -1.43 -4.33
C TRP A 10 9.21 -0.27 -5.03
N ILE A 11 8.71 0.15 -6.19
CA ILE A 11 9.24 1.30 -6.94
C ILE A 11 9.13 2.57 -6.09
N ALA A 12 7.94 2.87 -5.56
CA ALA A 12 7.70 4.05 -4.72
C ALA A 12 8.60 4.08 -3.48
N GLN A 13 8.94 2.93 -2.92
CA GLN A 13 9.86 2.84 -1.79
C GLN A 13 11.35 2.86 -2.16
N GLY A 14 11.68 2.77 -3.46
CA GLY A 14 13.05 2.71 -3.96
C GLY A 14 13.71 1.35 -3.68
N LEU A 15 12.93 0.27 -3.64
CA LEU A 15 13.40 -1.09 -3.41
C LEU A 15 13.80 -1.82 -4.70
N VAL A 16 13.36 -1.30 -5.85
CA VAL A 16 13.67 -1.89 -7.16
C VAL A 16 15.02 -1.38 -7.64
N PRO A 17 16.02 -2.27 -7.84
CA PRO A 17 17.29 -1.89 -8.42
C PRO A 17 17.17 -1.62 -9.93
N SER A 18 18.07 -0.83 -10.50
CA SER A 18 18.24 -0.72 -11.94
C SER A 18 19.31 -1.73 -12.37
N PHE A 19 18.92 -2.79 -13.08
CA PHE A 19 19.87 -3.81 -13.55
C PHE A 19 20.55 -3.41 -14.85
N TYR A 20 19.85 -2.66 -15.72
CA TYR A 20 20.37 -2.21 -17.02
C TYR A 20 20.12 -0.73 -17.26
N LYS A 21 21.00 -0.11 -18.05
CA LYS A 21 21.05 1.35 -18.30
C LYS A 21 19.78 1.95 -18.91
N ASN A 22 18.93 1.16 -19.55
CA ASN A 22 17.69 1.59 -20.22
C ASN A 22 16.45 0.78 -19.79
N GLN A 23 16.53 0.07 -18.66
CA GLN A 23 15.39 -0.71 -18.16
C GLN A 23 14.41 0.21 -17.43
N SER A 24 13.11 0.02 -17.67
CA SER A 24 12.09 0.69 -16.89
C SER A 24 12.06 0.14 -15.45
N LEU A 25 11.60 0.94 -14.49
CA LEU A 25 11.49 0.47 -13.11
C LEU A 25 10.41 -0.62 -12.98
N GLU A 26 9.40 -0.55 -13.84
CA GLU A 26 8.34 -1.54 -13.97
C GLU A 26 8.88 -2.89 -14.43
N ASP A 27 9.74 -2.90 -15.46
CA ASP A 27 10.38 -4.13 -15.95
C ASP A 27 11.32 -4.73 -14.89
N ALA A 28 12.15 -3.89 -14.26
CA ALA A 28 13.04 -4.32 -13.18
C ALA A 28 12.26 -4.88 -11.98
N GLY A 29 11.14 -4.25 -11.62
CA GLY A 29 10.27 -4.69 -10.54
C GLY A 29 9.54 -6.00 -10.88
N ASN A 30 9.17 -6.19 -12.16
CA ASN A 30 8.62 -7.45 -12.65
C ASN A 30 9.63 -8.60 -12.60
N GLU A 31 10.89 -8.34 -12.97
CA GLU A 31 11.97 -9.33 -12.83
C GLU A 31 12.18 -9.73 -11.37
N CYS A 32 12.28 -8.75 -10.46
CA CYS A 32 12.35 -9.00 -9.02
C CYS A 32 11.18 -9.85 -8.52
N PHE A 33 9.96 -9.56 -9.00
CA PHE A 33 8.77 -10.35 -8.64
C PHE A 33 8.90 -11.81 -9.09
N MET A 34 9.37 -12.05 -10.32
CA MET A 34 9.53 -13.41 -10.87
C MET A 34 10.63 -14.21 -10.16
N GLU A 35 11.71 -13.55 -9.74
CA GLU A 35 12.75 -14.17 -8.91
C GLU A 35 12.19 -14.62 -7.56
N LEU A 36 11.50 -13.72 -6.85
CA LEU A 36 10.85 -14.04 -5.57
C LEU A 36 9.80 -15.16 -5.73
N LEU A 37 9.06 -15.16 -6.83
CA LEU A 37 8.11 -16.23 -7.12
C LEU A 37 8.82 -17.58 -7.30
N THR A 38 9.94 -17.61 -8.01
CA THR A 38 10.76 -18.82 -8.22
C THR A 38 11.33 -19.33 -6.89
N MET A 39 11.61 -18.43 -5.95
CA MET A 39 12.02 -18.75 -4.58
C MET A 39 10.86 -19.19 -3.68
N SER A 40 9.66 -19.39 -4.22
CA SER A 40 8.44 -19.74 -3.47
C SER A 40 8.07 -18.71 -2.39
N PHE A 41 8.43 -17.44 -2.60
CA PHE A 41 8.09 -16.36 -1.69
C PHE A 41 6.57 -16.08 -1.66
N PHE A 42 5.92 -16.40 -2.78
CA PHE A 42 4.49 -16.22 -2.99
C PHE A 42 3.77 -17.56 -3.16
N GLN A 43 2.54 -17.61 -2.67
CA GLN A 43 1.57 -18.70 -2.82
C GLN A 43 0.26 -18.18 -3.43
N ASP A 44 -0.66 -19.08 -3.75
CA ASP A 44 -1.99 -18.75 -4.30
C ASP A 44 -1.95 -17.81 -5.52
N VAL A 45 -1.02 -18.06 -6.43
CA VAL A 45 -0.86 -17.25 -7.64
C VAL A 45 -2.06 -17.41 -8.56
N LYS A 46 -2.76 -16.32 -8.83
CA LYS A 46 -3.89 -16.27 -9.76
C LYS A 46 -3.46 -15.69 -11.09
N ILE A 47 -3.85 -16.36 -12.15
CA ILE A 47 -3.56 -15.99 -13.54
C ILE A 47 -4.86 -15.54 -14.20
N ASN A 48 -4.84 -14.45 -14.95
CA ASN A 48 -6.00 -13.97 -15.69
C ASN A 48 -6.19 -14.72 -17.03
N GLY A 49 -7.28 -14.43 -17.74
CA GLY A 49 -7.58 -15.08 -19.03
C GLY A 49 -6.56 -14.83 -20.15
N LEU A 50 -5.61 -13.91 -19.96
CA LEU A 50 -4.52 -13.61 -20.89
C LEU A 50 -3.22 -14.34 -20.53
N GLY A 51 -3.21 -15.18 -19.50
CA GLY A 51 -2.01 -15.88 -19.03
C GLY A 51 -1.09 -15.05 -18.15
N ASN A 52 -1.50 -13.83 -17.76
CA ASN A 52 -0.70 -12.96 -16.90
C ASN A 52 -1.01 -13.19 -15.41
N ILE A 53 0.03 -13.16 -14.57
CA ILE A 53 -0.12 -13.19 -13.11
C ILE A 53 -0.87 -11.94 -12.68
N GLN A 54 -2.07 -12.13 -12.13
CA GLN A 54 -2.94 -11.08 -11.65
C GLN A 54 -2.67 -10.80 -10.17
N SER A 55 -2.63 -11.84 -9.33
CA SER A 55 -2.47 -11.66 -7.90
C SER A 55 -1.76 -12.83 -7.25
N CYS A 56 -1.23 -12.58 -6.05
CA CYS A 56 -0.56 -13.58 -5.22
C CYS A 56 -0.77 -13.28 -3.73
N LYS A 57 -0.43 -14.25 -2.89
CA LYS A 57 -0.39 -14.11 -1.43
C LYS A 57 1.06 -14.35 -0.96
N MET A 58 1.55 -13.57 0.00
CA MET A 58 2.83 -13.89 0.64
C MET A 58 2.70 -15.21 1.40
N HIS A 59 3.71 -16.08 1.34
CA HIS A 59 3.70 -17.32 2.12
C HIS A 59 3.56 -17.02 3.62
N ASP A 60 2.70 -17.75 4.33
CA ASP A 60 2.34 -17.39 5.72
C ASP A 60 3.57 -17.37 6.65
N PHE A 61 4.49 -18.32 6.49
CA PHE A 61 5.78 -18.31 7.20
C PHE A 61 6.62 -17.05 6.96
N LEU A 62 6.72 -16.60 5.70
CA LEU A 62 7.50 -15.40 5.34
C LEU A 62 6.82 -14.13 5.83
N ASN A 63 5.49 -14.13 5.85
CA ASN A 63 4.69 -13.06 6.42
C ASN A 63 4.93 -12.92 7.93
N ASP A 64 4.97 -14.03 8.66
CA ASP A 64 5.26 -14.02 10.11
C ASP A 64 6.70 -13.56 10.40
N LEU A 65 7.66 -14.00 9.58
CA LEU A 65 9.04 -13.52 9.66
C LEU A 65 9.11 -12.01 9.39
N ALA A 66 8.45 -11.52 8.34
CA ALA A 66 8.43 -10.11 7.99
C ALA A 66 7.83 -9.25 9.11
N ARG A 67 6.76 -9.72 9.77
CA ARG A 67 6.18 -9.05 10.95
C ARG A 67 7.15 -8.98 12.12
N SER A 68 7.85 -10.08 12.39
CA SER A 68 8.87 -10.16 13.45
C SER A 68 10.02 -9.16 13.20
N VAL A 69 10.48 -9.04 11.96
CA VAL A 69 11.58 -8.13 11.59
C VAL A 69 11.12 -6.67 11.50
N ALA A 70 9.92 -6.41 11.00
CA ALA A 70 9.39 -5.04 10.81
C ALA A 70 9.13 -4.31 12.13
N GLY A 71 8.90 -5.05 13.23
CA GLY A 71 8.59 -4.48 14.53
C GLY A 71 7.43 -3.47 14.45
N THR A 72 7.61 -2.28 15.03
CA THR A 72 6.59 -1.21 15.07
C THR A 72 6.61 -0.26 13.86
N VAL A 73 7.32 -0.60 12.78
CA VAL A 73 7.42 0.27 11.59
C VAL A 73 6.14 0.22 10.74
N ASN A 74 5.40 -0.88 10.84
CA ASN A 74 4.16 -1.13 10.12
C ASN A 74 2.99 -1.24 11.08
N VAL A 75 1.89 -0.58 10.74
CA VAL A 75 0.64 -0.65 11.49
C VAL A 75 -0.48 -1.06 10.55
N VAL A 76 -1.07 -2.21 10.80
CA VAL A 76 -2.33 -2.65 10.19
C VAL A 76 -3.39 -2.42 11.24
N SER A 77 -4.43 -1.65 10.94
CA SER A 77 -5.41 -1.29 11.96
C SER A 77 -6.85 -1.28 11.48
N ASP A 78 -7.67 -1.81 12.38
CA ASP A 78 -9.10 -1.55 12.45
C ASP A 78 -9.25 -0.29 13.32
N LEU A 79 -10.11 0.64 12.88
CA LEU A 79 -10.09 2.08 13.24
C LEU A 79 -10.24 2.47 14.72
N ASP A 80 -10.46 1.51 15.63
CA ASP A 80 -10.93 1.78 16.99
C ASP A 80 -9.84 1.75 18.08
N GLY A 81 -8.55 1.67 17.74
CA GLY A 81 -7.52 1.59 18.79
C GLY A 81 -6.08 1.65 18.35
N THR A 82 -5.77 2.45 17.33
CA THR A 82 -4.43 2.45 16.74
C THR A 82 -3.41 3.20 17.60
N ASP A 83 -2.44 2.49 18.16
CA ASP A 83 -1.26 3.09 18.79
C ASP A 83 -0.24 3.44 17.68
N ILE A 84 -0.48 4.56 16.97
CA ILE A 84 0.46 5.08 15.97
C ILE A 84 1.65 5.67 16.73
N VAL A 85 2.69 4.85 16.87
CA VAL A 85 3.95 5.27 17.49
C VAL A 85 4.78 6.11 16.52
N GLU A 86 5.67 6.97 17.03
CA GLU A 86 6.52 7.89 16.25
C GLU A 86 7.34 7.21 15.14
N ARG A 87 7.62 5.90 15.27
CA ARG A 87 8.40 5.13 14.31
C ARG A 87 7.57 4.56 13.15
N THR A 88 6.26 4.71 13.18
CA THR A 88 5.35 4.20 12.15
C THR A 88 5.64 4.87 10.82
N ARG A 89 5.77 4.09 9.75
CA ARG A 89 6.01 4.58 8.39
C ARG A 89 4.99 4.08 7.39
N HIS A 90 4.40 2.92 7.63
CA HIS A 90 3.46 2.30 6.71
C HIS A 90 2.17 1.95 7.46
N VAL A 91 1.06 2.50 7.00
CA VAL A 91 -0.26 2.34 7.60
C VAL A 91 -1.20 1.71 6.58
N SER A 92 -1.91 0.67 6.99
CA SER A 92 -3.00 0.07 6.22
C SER A 92 -4.27 0.10 7.07
N LEU A 93 -5.33 0.72 6.55
CA LEU A 93 -6.61 0.85 7.23
C LEU A 93 -7.61 -0.14 6.64
N CYS A 94 -7.99 -1.15 7.42
CA CYS A 94 -8.92 -2.21 7.03
C CYS A 94 -10.23 -2.03 7.80
N SER A 95 -11.17 -1.23 7.31
CA SER A 95 -12.50 -1.22 7.93
C SER A 95 -13.56 -0.89 6.89
N SER A 96 -14.71 -1.57 6.99
CA SER A 96 -15.93 -1.19 6.27
C SER A 96 -16.46 0.10 6.91
N THR A 97 -15.98 1.24 6.45
CA THR A 97 -16.35 2.52 7.07
C THR A 97 -17.66 3.04 6.49
N ASN A 98 -18.51 3.53 7.38
CA ASN A 98 -19.65 4.36 7.03
C ASN A 98 -19.17 5.74 6.53
N SER A 99 -20.08 6.50 5.89
CA SER A 99 -19.86 7.86 5.37
C SER A 99 -19.36 8.92 6.38
N SER A 100 -19.19 8.55 7.65
CA SER A 100 -18.61 9.40 8.71
C SER A 100 -17.11 9.23 8.94
N TRP A 101 -16.41 8.43 8.12
CA TRP A 101 -14.98 8.22 8.29
C TRP A 101 -14.19 9.53 8.29
N LYS A 102 -13.30 9.67 9.28
CA LYS A 102 -12.35 10.77 9.40
C LYS A 102 -10.96 10.19 9.59
N ILE A 103 -9.96 10.94 9.12
CA ILE A 103 -8.56 10.61 9.37
C ILE A 103 -8.34 10.62 10.89
N PRO A 104 -7.84 9.53 11.50
CA PRO A 104 -7.58 9.50 12.94
C PRO A 104 -6.59 10.60 13.35
N GLU A 105 -6.82 11.28 14.47
CA GLU A 105 -5.92 12.35 14.95
C GLU A 105 -4.49 11.84 15.20
N ALA A 106 -4.36 10.60 15.66
CA ALA A 106 -3.07 9.95 15.82
C ALA A 106 -2.29 9.87 14.50
N LEU A 107 -3.00 9.69 13.37
CA LEU A 107 -2.38 9.64 12.06
C LEU A 107 -1.95 11.03 11.61
N LEU A 108 -2.76 12.07 11.85
CA LEU A 108 -2.40 13.46 11.55
C LEU A 108 -1.16 13.96 12.32
N LYS A 109 -0.88 13.38 13.49
CA LYS A 109 0.32 13.68 14.29
C LYS A 109 1.57 12.94 13.82
N ALA A 110 1.44 11.97 12.92
CA ALA A 110 2.58 11.20 12.41
C ALA A 110 3.20 11.88 11.19
N ASP A 111 4.39 12.46 11.37
CA ASP A 111 5.12 13.22 10.34
C ASP A 111 5.99 12.34 9.42
N ARG A 112 6.20 11.07 9.78
CA ARG A 112 7.09 10.12 9.08
C ARG A 112 6.39 9.10 8.21
N ILE A 113 5.08 9.24 8.00
CA ILE A 113 4.31 8.32 7.16
C ILE A 113 4.81 8.39 5.71
N ARG A 114 5.13 7.22 5.16
CA ARG A 114 5.59 7.00 3.79
C ARG A 114 4.56 6.26 2.95
N THR A 115 3.67 5.49 3.57
CA THR A 115 2.62 4.74 2.89
C THR A 115 1.33 4.78 3.68
N LEU A 116 0.24 5.08 2.96
CA LEU A 116 -1.13 4.94 3.45
C LEU A 116 -1.91 4.07 2.46
N LEU A 117 -2.28 2.86 2.88
CA LEU A 117 -3.07 1.90 2.11
C LEU A 117 -4.52 1.82 2.60
N LEU A 118 -5.45 1.64 1.66
CA LEU A 118 -6.88 1.57 1.93
C LEU A 118 -7.50 0.37 1.22
N PRO A 119 -7.04 -0.87 1.54
CA PRO A 119 -7.34 -2.08 0.78
C PRO A 119 -8.82 -2.52 0.80
N VAL A 120 -9.64 -1.93 1.67
CA VAL A 120 -11.06 -2.25 1.78
C VAL A 120 -11.85 -0.98 1.55
N GLN A 121 -12.33 -0.77 0.33
CA GLN A 121 -13.36 0.24 0.02
C GLN A 121 -14.67 -0.51 -0.20
N SER A 122 -15.68 -0.17 0.60
CA SER A 122 -16.91 -0.95 0.68
C SER A 122 -17.57 -1.16 -0.70
N MET A 123 -18.22 -2.31 -0.89
CA MET A 123 -19.13 -2.58 -2.01
C MET A 123 -20.36 -1.65 -2.01
N SER A 124 -20.56 -0.87 -0.95
CA SER A 124 -21.52 0.24 -0.91
C SER A 124 -20.92 1.47 -1.56
N HIS A 125 -21.68 2.17 -2.39
CA HIS A 125 -21.33 3.40 -3.14
C HIS A 125 -20.77 4.59 -2.34
N ASP A 126 -20.43 4.43 -1.06
CA ASP A 126 -19.84 5.45 -0.22
C ASP A 126 -18.32 5.53 -0.46
N ARG A 127 -17.93 6.60 -1.16
CA ARG A 127 -16.53 6.94 -1.45
C ARG A 127 -15.79 7.18 -0.13
N LEU A 128 -14.77 6.37 0.15
CA LEU A 128 -13.98 6.46 1.39
C LEU A 128 -13.19 7.76 1.53
N ILE A 129 -12.54 8.16 0.45
CA ILE A 129 -11.75 9.39 0.40
C ILE A 129 -12.50 10.41 -0.44
N THR A 130 -12.88 11.51 0.21
CA THR A 130 -13.29 12.72 -0.50
C THR A 130 -12.08 13.52 -0.97
N LYS A 131 -12.25 14.37 -1.99
CA LYS A 131 -11.17 15.24 -2.49
C LYS A 131 -10.54 16.11 -1.38
N SER A 132 -11.33 16.59 -0.42
CA SER A 132 -10.83 17.39 0.71
C SER A 132 -10.00 16.58 1.70
N MET A 133 -10.36 15.31 1.94
CA MET A 133 -9.56 14.40 2.76
C MET A 133 -8.24 14.07 2.07
N CYS A 134 -8.26 13.81 0.76
CA CYS A 134 -7.04 13.61 -0.03
C CYS A 134 -6.10 14.82 0.07
N ALA A 135 -6.62 16.05 -0.09
CA ALA A 135 -5.83 17.27 0.08
C ALA A 135 -5.26 17.40 1.51
N SER A 136 -6.02 17.02 2.53
CA SER A 136 -5.55 17.05 3.93
C SER A 136 -4.44 16.03 4.17
N ILE A 137 -4.57 14.82 3.63
CA ILE A 137 -3.53 13.76 3.68
C ILE A 137 -2.23 14.29 3.04
N LEU A 138 -2.32 14.84 1.82
CA LEU A 138 -1.14 15.36 1.12
C LEU A 138 -0.50 16.54 1.83
N ALA A 139 -1.29 17.39 2.49
CA ALA A 139 -0.77 18.50 3.29
C ALA A 139 -0.09 18.04 4.60
N CYS A 140 -0.58 16.97 5.23
CA CYS A 140 -0.04 16.48 6.50
C CYS A 140 1.16 15.55 6.34
N PHE A 141 1.22 14.75 5.27
CA PHE A 141 2.26 13.72 5.10
C PHE A 141 3.32 14.12 4.09
N LEU A 142 4.24 14.99 4.49
CA LEU A 142 5.33 15.46 3.63
C LEU A 142 6.33 14.36 3.23
N CYS A 143 6.38 13.24 3.98
CA CYS A 143 7.23 12.09 3.68
C CYS A 143 6.53 11.02 2.82
N LEU A 144 5.30 11.25 2.37
CA LEU A 144 4.49 10.26 1.69
C LEU A 144 5.12 9.89 0.34
N ARG A 145 5.27 8.58 0.09
CA ARG A 145 5.77 8.02 -1.16
C ARG A 145 4.71 7.24 -1.93
N ALA A 146 3.76 6.66 -1.20
CA ALA A 146 2.65 5.92 -1.78
C ALA A 146 1.35 6.24 -1.04
N LEU A 147 0.33 6.64 -1.81
CA LEU A 147 -1.03 6.85 -1.34
C LEU A 147 -1.96 5.97 -2.16
N ASP A 148 -2.78 5.21 -1.46
CA ASP A 148 -3.77 4.36 -2.09
C ASP A 148 -5.10 5.10 -2.26
N LEU A 149 -5.51 5.29 -3.52
CA LEU A 149 -6.75 5.97 -3.90
C LEU A 149 -7.63 5.10 -4.81
N HIS A 150 -7.36 3.78 -4.91
CA HIS A 150 -8.20 2.88 -5.73
C HIS A 150 -9.66 3.03 -5.31
N ASP A 151 -10.60 2.93 -6.25
CA ASP A 151 -12.05 3.01 -5.99
C ASP A 151 -12.58 4.27 -5.26
N SER A 152 -11.75 5.30 -5.04
CA SER A 152 -12.17 6.58 -4.42
C SER A 152 -13.01 7.47 -5.36
N GLY A 153 -12.98 7.18 -6.67
CA GLY A 153 -13.58 8.03 -7.71
C GLY A 153 -12.89 9.40 -7.86
N ILE A 154 -11.65 9.53 -7.37
CA ILE A 154 -10.79 10.69 -7.60
C ILE A 154 -10.06 10.49 -8.93
N GLU A 155 -10.41 11.32 -9.91
CA GLU A 155 -9.78 11.31 -11.24
C GLU A 155 -8.55 12.24 -11.32
N VAL A 156 -8.52 13.27 -10.48
CA VAL A 156 -7.46 14.28 -10.45
C VAL A 156 -7.01 14.46 -9.00
N VAL A 157 -5.73 14.18 -8.77
CA VAL A 157 -5.08 14.41 -7.47
C VAL A 157 -4.87 15.92 -7.29
N PRO A 158 -5.25 16.50 -6.13
CA PRO A 158 -5.01 17.92 -5.88
C PRO A 158 -3.51 18.22 -5.94
N ILE A 159 -3.16 19.27 -6.67
CA ILE A 159 -1.78 19.71 -6.90
C ILE A 159 -1.29 20.41 -5.62
N GLN A 160 -0.07 20.10 -5.20
CA GLN A 160 0.60 20.66 -4.03
C GLN A 160 1.37 21.95 -4.39
#